data_AF-A0ABD5ME27-F1
#
_entry.id   AF-A0ABD5ME27-F1
#
_cell.length_a   1.000
_cell.length_b   1.000
_cell.length_c   1.000
_cell.angle_alpha   90.00
_cell.angle_beta   90.00
_cell.angle_gamma   90.00
#
_symmetry.space_group_name_H-M   'P 1'
#
loop_
_entity.id
_entity.type
_entity.pdbx_description
1 polymer ?
#
loop_
_entity_poly.entity_id
_entity_poly.type
_entity_poly.pdbx_seq_one_letter_code
_entity_poly.pdbx_strand_id
1 'polypeptide(L)'
;MSKSEPHSNNRTGAESDTKSRIEQRLYEAGVRVKRSVSAIDGTKKPQKEGHSDLSNQTFPGLVDENYTVHGGDGLVILDIDVPIDDLPEWIKDLPSTFVVESAHGGYHFYYIVEDDEEISNTDLWWGSVRYGWYALGPGSTIDHANCDEGKENCPGTGIGEYTIDTDKAMATLSGDSFEDLQEACTSDGDQEVPNHNLIAAPDSELVDRGELALHTLQEISTPAFNAIMDFLQGGTADFEGEDLFKENGQIDRNTHDAIALSLLYGTLRDYCDYDHDESISIATGTYTHYCREHQWTKDGQKRRWLYENESYRSYIITYALNSFDPERFKQLVEKKSTGNRRENNEYAVLTYDAIWTALNDLLPNNPPLLSNDMDPRNSQTESEISEGRIPDELPAIHEQYPGKQEVIDRAYEHDDGYNTRRSYEEAFRRLQAIYGDVKAARIGNTWVYYPADWPDPPNANYVLQYGQRYDPEEADGINSWTDEPELSDVE
;
A
#
# COMPACT_ATOMS: atom_id res chain seq x y z
N MET A 1 -29.41 44.42 9.87
CA MET A 1 -30.45 43.72 9.09
C MET A 1 -29.81 42.46 8.51
N SER A 2 -29.81 41.39 9.30
CA SER A 2 -29.48 40.05 8.82
C SER A 2 -30.80 39.27 8.86
N LYS A 3 -31.24 38.79 7.70
CA LYS A 3 -32.45 37.98 7.57
C LYS A 3 -32.09 36.57 8.00
N SER A 4 -32.47 36.19 9.22
CA SER A 4 -32.57 34.79 9.62
C SER A 4 -33.82 34.22 8.97
N GLU A 5 -33.64 33.35 7.99
CA GLU A 5 -34.75 32.56 7.46
C GLU A 5 -35.16 31.50 8.48
N PRO A 6 -36.46 31.29 8.73
CA PRO A 6 -36.91 30.20 9.58
C PRO A 6 -36.94 28.91 8.77
N HIS A 7 -36.06 27.96 9.10
CA HIS A 7 -36.24 26.57 8.69
C HIS A 7 -37.54 26.05 9.31
N SER A 8 -38.50 25.77 8.45
CA SER A 8 -39.83 25.26 8.77
C SER A 8 -39.74 23.79 9.23
N ASN A 9 -39.86 23.54 10.53
CA ASN A 9 -40.02 22.23 11.15
C ASN A 9 -41.39 21.59 10.83
N ASN A 10 -41.56 21.10 9.60
CA ASN A 10 -42.70 20.26 9.22
C ASN A 10 -42.37 18.74 9.22
N ARG A 11 -41.18 18.36 9.70
CA ARG A 11 -40.65 16.98 9.63
C ARG A 11 -41.23 16.01 10.70
N THR A 12 -41.74 16.54 11.81
CA THR A 12 -42.14 15.75 12.98
C THR A 12 -43.35 14.83 12.75
N GLY A 13 -44.20 15.12 11.76
CA GLY A 13 -45.40 14.31 11.49
C GLY A 13 -45.12 13.00 10.74
N ALA A 14 -44.19 13.03 9.78
CA ALA A 14 -43.87 11.87 8.94
C ALA A 14 -42.91 10.88 9.63
N GLU A 15 -41.94 11.39 10.39
CA GLU A 15 -41.01 10.55 11.18
C GLU A 15 -41.73 9.79 12.30
N SER A 16 -42.73 10.41 12.92
CA SER A 16 -43.57 9.75 13.92
C SER A 16 -44.37 8.59 13.31
N ASP A 17 -44.70 8.66 12.02
CA ASP A 17 -45.50 7.64 11.34
C ASP A 17 -44.66 6.41 10.98
N THR A 18 -43.43 6.60 10.50
CA THR A 18 -42.53 5.49 10.14
C THR A 18 -42.05 4.69 11.36
N LYS A 19 -41.68 5.37 12.45
CA LYS A 19 -41.32 4.73 13.74
C LYS A 19 -42.49 3.94 14.32
N SER A 20 -43.67 4.53 14.35
CA SER A 20 -44.89 3.83 14.80
C SER A 20 -45.20 2.63 13.91
N ARG A 21 -44.92 2.72 12.61
CA ARG A 21 -45.20 1.64 11.68
C ARG A 21 -44.30 0.43 11.90
N ILE A 22 -42.99 0.61 12.07
CA ILE A 22 -42.11 -0.53 12.37
C ILE A 22 -42.42 -1.14 13.75
N GLU A 23 -42.78 -0.32 14.75
CA GLU A 23 -43.25 -0.84 16.04
C GLU A 23 -44.47 -1.73 15.91
N GLN A 24 -45.44 -1.29 15.11
CA GLN A 24 -46.63 -2.08 14.82
C GLN A 24 -46.25 -3.40 14.16
N ARG A 25 -45.33 -3.40 13.17
CA ARG A 25 -44.90 -4.64 12.51
C ARG A 25 -44.17 -5.60 13.44
N LEU A 26 -43.29 -5.09 14.30
CA LEU A 26 -42.63 -5.89 15.33
C LEU A 26 -43.64 -6.50 16.32
N TYR A 27 -44.64 -5.70 16.74
CA TYR A 27 -45.70 -6.16 17.62
C TYR A 27 -46.59 -7.24 16.97
N GLU A 28 -47.03 -7.02 15.72
CA GLU A 28 -47.83 -7.98 14.94
C GLU A 28 -47.09 -9.30 14.72
N ALA A 29 -45.77 -9.24 14.56
CA ALA A 29 -44.91 -10.40 14.39
C ALA A 29 -44.64 -11.17 15.71
N GLY A 30 -45.08 -10.66 16.86
CA GLY A 30 -44.90 -11.31 18.15
C GLY A 30 -43.47 -11.28 18.70
N VAL A 31 -42.58 -10.48 18.10
CA VAL A 31 -41.20 -10.31 18.58
C VAL A 31 -41.08 -9.11 19.52
N ARG A 32 -40.01 -9.06 20.31
CA ARG A 32 -39.77 -7.94 21.26
C ARG A 32 -39.77 -6.60 20.53
N VAL A 33 -40.55 -5.61 20.95
CA VAL A 33 -40.58 -4.29 20.28
C VAL A 33 -39.50 -3.34 20.79
N LYS A 34 -39.13 -3.44 22.07
CA LYS A 34 -38.10 -2.60 22.70
C LYS A 34 -36.70 -3.02 22.24
N ARG A 35 -36.32 -2.76 20.99
CA ARG A 35 -35.08 -3.26 20.36
C ARG A 35 -34.24 -2.16 19.70
N SER A 36 -34.40 -0.92 20.14
CA SER A 36 -33.78 0.24 19.51
C SER A 36 -32.92 1.05 20.47
N VAL A 37 -31.84 1.63 19.95
CA VAL A 37 -31.07 2.70 20.60
C VAL A 37 -30.93 3.89 19.65
N SER A 38 -30.61 5.07 20.19
CA SER A 38 -30.21 6.22 19.35
C SER A 38 -28.95 5.90 18.56
N ALA A 39 -28.94 6.30 17.29
CA ALA A 39 -27.75 6.36 16.45
C ALA A 39 -27.29 7.81 16.33
N ILE A 40 -25.98 8.01 16.22
CA ILE A 40 -25.39 9.34 16.04
C ILE A 40 -25.90 9.91 14.71
N ASP A 41 -26.42 11.13 14.75
CA ASP A 41 -27.00 11.82 13.60
C ASP A 41 -26.06 11.82 12.39
N GLY A 42 -26.62 11.56 11.21
CA GLY A 42 -25.88 11.43 9.95
C GLY A 42 -24.98 10.20 9.82
N THR A 43 -24.93 9.28 10.80
CA THR A 43 -24.07 8.09 10.76
C THR A 43 -24.83 6.77 11.02
N LYS A 44 -24.15 5.63 10.80
CA LYS A 44 -24.66 4.28 11.16
C LYS A 44 -24.27 3.82 12.58
N LYS A 45 -23.65 4.67 13.40
CA LYS A 45 -23.07 4.28 14.70
C LYS A 45 -24.06 4.49 15.86
N PRO A 46 -24.26 3.52 16.76
CA PRO A 46 -25.06 3.71 17.96
C PRO A 46 -24.38 4.73 18.87
N GLN A 47 -25.18 5.58 19.50
CA GLN A 47 -24.68 6.63 20.40
C GLN A 47 -24.26 6.08 21.78
N LYS A 48 -24.75 4.88 22.13
CA LYS A 48 -24.60 4.29 23.46
C LYS A 48 -23.73 3.04 23.40
N GLU A 49 -22.69 2.99 24.25
CA GLU A 49 -21.93 1.75 24.47
C GLU A 49 -22.80 0.66 25.12
N GLY A 50 -22.51 -0.61 24.81
CA GLY A 50 -23.33 -1.72 25.30
C GLY A 50 -24.75 -1.71 24.73
N HIS A 51 -24.95 -1.18 23.52
CA HIS A 51 -26.23 -1.13 22.83
C HIS A 51 -26.85 -2.52 22.55
N SER A 52 -26.06 -3.58 22.59
CA SER A 52 -26.52 -4.98 22.52
C SER A 52 -27.21 -5.47 23.79
N ASP A 53 -27.01 -4.81 24.95
CA ASP A 53 -27.71 -5.14 26.18
C ASP A 53 -29.20 -4.76 26.05
N LEU A 54 -30.08 -5.75 26.24
CA LEU A 54 -31.52 -5.60 26.14
C LEU A 54 -32.06 -4.50 27.07
N SER A 55 -31.41 -4.28 28.22
CA SER A 55 -31.80 -3.25 29.19
C SER A 55 -31.50 -1.82 28.71
N ASN A 56 -30.61 -1.68 27.73
CA ASN A 56 -30.27 -0.40 27.11
C ASN A 56 -31.16 -0.04 25.93
N GLN A 57 -31.98 -0.97 25.46
CA GLN A 57 -32.85 -0.81 24.30
C GLN A 57 -34.25 -0.32 24.69
N THR A 58 -34.85 0.47 23.81
CA THR A 58 -36.18 1.07 23.98
C THR A 58 -37.03 0.88 22.72
N PHE A 59 -38.24 1.41 22.76
CA PHE A 59 -39.18 1.47 21.64
C PHE A 59 -38.67 2.43 20.55
N PRO A 60 -38.68 2.04 19.26
CA PRO A 60 -38.34 2.93 18.13
C PRO A 60 -38.91 4.35 18.21
N GLY A 61 -40.20 4.49 18.52
CA GLY A 61 -40.94 5.75 18.61
C GLY A 61 -40.60 6.60 19.84
N LEU A 62 -39.81 6.09 20.77
CA LEU A 62 -39.27 6.86 21.91
C LEU A 62 -37.85 7.36 21.67
N VAL A 63 -37.24 7.04 20.53
CA VAL A 63 -35.95 7.61 20.12
C VAL A 63 -36.24 8.84 19.29
N ASP A 64 -35.75 10.01 19.69
CA ASP A 64 -36.05 11.27 18.98
C ASP A 64 -35.31 11.37 17.64
N GLU A 65 -34.10 10.83 17.55
CA GLU A 65 -33.20 10.95 16.39
C GLU A 65 -33.21 9.69 15.50
N ASN A 66 -32.15 9.50 14.70
CA ASN A 66 -31.86 8.21 14.07
C ASN A 66 -31.86 7.09 15.11
N TYR A 67 -32.31 5.91 14.70
CA TYR A 67 -32.43 4.78 15.61
C TYR A 67 -32.04 3.48 14.92
N THR A 68 -31.60 2.54 15.75
CA THR A 68 -31.29 1.19 15.31
C THR A 68 -32.48 0.26 15.50
N VAL A 69 -32.53 -0.83 14.75
CA VAL A 69 -33.41 -1.97 14.98
C VAL A 69 -32.52 -3.20 15.11
N HIS A 70 -32.45 -3.75 16.31
CA HIS A 70 -31.62 -4.92 16.59
C HIS A 70 -32.30 -6.21 16.11
N GLY A 71 -31.58 -7.05 15.38
CA GLY A 71 -31.94 -8.46 15.18
C GLY A 71 -31.81 -9.26 16.48
N GLY A 72 -32.04 -10.58 16.40
CA GLY A 72 -32.14 -11.45 17.57
C GLY A 72 -33.56 -11.50 18.15
N ASP A 73 -33.75 -12.37 19.14
CA ASP A 73 -35.03 -12.66 19.79
C ASP A 73 -36.14 -12.98 18.75
N GLY A 74 -35.84 -13.90 17.84
CA GLY A 74 -36.76 -14.34 16.78
C GLY A 74 -36.89 -13.38 15.58
N LEU A 75 -36.08 -12.32 15.49
CA LEU A 75 -36.01 -11.42 14.33
C LEU A 75 -34.67 -11.55 13.61
N VAL A 76 -34.71 -11.84 12.31
CA VAL A 76 -33.57 -11.77 11.41
C VAL A 76 -33.75 -10.57 10.48
N ILE A 77 -32.67 -9.84 10.24
CA ILE A 77 -32.63 -8.79 9.22
C ILE A 77 -31.59 -9.21 8.17
N LEU A 78 -32.03 -9.38 6.92
CA LEU A 78 -31.12 -9.53 5.79
C LEU A 78 -30.82 -8.13 5.27
N ASP A 79 -29.60 -7.63 5.47
CA ASP A 79 -29.14 -6.36 4.90
C ASP A 79 -28.48 -6.64 3.55
N ILE A 80 -29.18 -6.30 2.48
CA ILE A 80 -28.82 -6.57 1.09
C ILE A 80 -28.05 -5.37 0.53
N ASP A 81 -26.81 -5.60 0.11
CA ASP A 81 -25.92 -4.56 -0.44
C ASP A 81 -25.77 -4.65 -1.97
N VAL A 82 -26.31 -5.69 -2.62
CA VAL A 82 -26.23 -5.93 -4.07
C VAL A 82 -27.58 -5.75 -4.77
N PRO A 83 -27.62 -5.56 -6.11
CA PRO A 83 -28.86 -5.57 -6.87
C PRO A 83 -29.69 -6.84 -6.64
N ILE A 84 -31.02 -6.70 -6.60
CA ILE A 84 -31.95 -7.83 -6.37
C ILE A 84 -31.74 -8.95 -7.39
N ASP A 85 -31.42 -8.61 -8.64
CA ASP A 85 -31.17 -9.59 -9.71
C ASP A 85 -29.92 -10.45 -9.46
N ASP A 86 -29.00 -9.99 -8.62
CA ASP A 86 -27.79 -10.72 -8.29
C ASP A 86 -28.02 -11.69 -7.12
N LEU A 87 -29.01 -11.48 -6.25
CA LEU A 87 -29.25 -12.31 -5.05
C LEU A 87 -29.26 -13.83 -5.32
N PRO A 88 -28.80 -14.66 -4.37
CA PRO A 88 -28.93 -16.11 -4.48
C PRO A 88 -30.41 -16.52 -4.58
N GLU A 89 -30.68 -17.60 -5.30
CA GLU A 89 -32.06 -18.01 -5.64
C GLU A 89 -32.92 -18.23 -4.39
N TRP A 90 -32.35 -18.81 -3.33
CA TRP A 90 -33.07 -19.03 -2.08
C TRP A 90 -33.56 -17.73 -1.44
N ILE A 91 -32.84 -16.60 -1.60
CA ILE A 91 -33.27 -15.28 -1.11
C ILE A 91 -34.39 -14.72 -2.01
N LYS A 92 -34.25 -14.88 -3.33
CA LYS A 92 -35.26 -14.43 -4.30
C LYS A 92 -36.59 -15.17 -4.11
N ASP A 93 -36.53 -16.42 -3.69
CA ASP A 93 -37.69 -17.28 -3.43
C ASP A 93 -38.30 -17.07 -2.02
N LEU A 94 -37.71 -16.23 -1.17
CA LEU A 94 -38.26 -15.95 0.15
C LEU A 94 -39.66 -15.33 0.07
N PRO A 95 -40.53 -15.60 1.06
CA PRO A 95 -41.82 -14.96 1.13
C PRO A 95 -41.66 -13.44 1.24
N SER A 96 -42.52 -12.70 0.54
CA SER A 96 -42.53 -11.24 0.63
C SER A 96 -42.81 -10.78 2.06
N THR A 97 -41.99 -9.85 2.54
CA THR A 97 -41.98 -9.41 3.94
C THR A 97 -41.99 -7.89 4.08
N PHE A 98 -41.78 -7.37 5.29
CA PHE A 98 -41.53 -5.95 5.54
C PHE A 98 -40.12 -5.56 5.04
N VAL A 99 -40.05 -4.56 4.16
CA VAL A 99 -38.81 -4.12 3.51
C VAL A 99 -38.56 -2.64 3.76
N VAL A 100 -37.32 -2.32 4.11
CA VAL A 100 -36.82 -0.95 4.22
C VAL A 100 -35.73 -0.75 3.18
N GLU A 101 -35.86 0.25 2.32
CA GLU A 101 -34.78 0.67 1.42
C GLU A 101 -33.74 1.46 2.22
N SER A 102 -32.47 1.17 1.97
CA SER A 102 -31.35 1.82 2.64
C SER A 102 -30.98 3.14 1.95
N ALA A 103 -30.31 4.02 2.70
CA ALA A 103 -29.77 5.26 2.14
C ALA A 103 -28.73 5.08 1.00
N HIS A 104 -28.27 3.85 0.72
CA HIS A 104 -27.29 3.54 -0.33
C HIS A 104 -27.87 2.63 -1.43
N GLY A 105 -29.19 2.54 -1.56
CA GLY A 105 -29.85 1.75 -2.62
C GLY A 105 -29.92 0.23 -2.35
N GLY A 106 -29.38 -0.25 -1.23
CA GLY A 106 -29.60 -1.60 -0.71
C GLY A 106 -30.95 -1.75 0.03
N TYR A 107 -31.23 -2.93 0.59
CA TYR A 107 -32.51 -3.23 1.25
C TYR A 107 -32.34 -3.99 2.56
N HIS A 108 -33.19 -3.72 3.55
CA HIS A 108 -33.33 -4.53 4.76
C HIS A 108 -34.61 -5.37 4.68
N PHE A 109 -34.50 -6.69 4.62
CA PHE A 109 -35.64 -7.60 4.69
C PHE A 109 -35.79 -8.14 6.12
N TYR A 110 -36.96 -7.96 6.72
CA TYR A 110 -37.23 -8.34 8.11
C TYR A 110 -37.99 -9.66 8.15
N TYR A 111 -37.43 -10.69 8.77
CA TYR A 111 -38.02 -12.03 8.84
C TYR A 111 -38.13 -12.53 10.28
N ILE A 112 -39.10 -13.40 10.51
CA ILE A 112 -39.31 -14.07 11.79
C ILE A 112 -38.76 -15.49 11.71
N VAL A 113 -38.07 -15.90 12.76
CA VAL A 113 -37.58 -17.27 12.95
C VAL A 113 -38.10 -17.78 14.30
N GLU A 114 -38.64 -19.00 14.31
CA GLU A 114 -39.20 -19.62 15.52
C GLU A 114 -38.15 -20.41 16.30
N ASP A 115 -37.22 -21.03 15.58
CA ASP A 115 -36.01 -21.65 16.08
C ASP A 115 -34.84 -20.74 15.73
N ASP A 116 -33.99 -20.42 16.69
CA ASP A 116 -32.82 -19.58 16.48
C ASP A 116 -31.50 -20.29 16.74
N GLU A 117 -31.54 -21.61 16.92
CA GLU A 117 -30.34 -22.42 16.92
C GLU A 117 -29.62 -22.27 15.56
N GLU A 118 -28.31 -22.09 15.61
CA GLU A 118 -27.42 -22.01 14.44
C GLU A 118 -27.58 -20.75 13.55
N ILE A 119 -28.39 -19.78 13.96
CA ILE A 119 -28.41 -18.46 13.31
C ILE A 119 -27.40 -17.53 14.00
N SER A 120 -26.53 -16.93 13.20
CA SER A 120 -25.52 -15.97 13.68
C SER A 120 -25.38 -14.77 12.76
N ASN A 121 -24.77 -13.71 13.27
CA ASN A 121 -24.33 -12.62 12.42
C ASN A 121 -23.31 -13.13 11.42
N THR A 122 -23.57 -12.91 10.14
CA THR A 122 -22.75 -13.48 9.06
C THR A 122 -22.68 -12.49 7.92
N ASP A 123 -21.46 -12.16 7.50
CA ASP A 123 -21.21 -11.37 6.29
C ASP A 123 -21.11 -12.33 5.09
N LEU A 124 -21.85 -12.00 4.04
CA LEU A 124 -21.98 -12.77 2.82
C LEU A 124 -21.69 -11.87 1.62
N TRP A 125 -21.41 -12.46 0.46
CA TRP A 125 -21.05 -11.68 -0.72
C TRP A 125 -22.16 -10.73 -1.21
N TRP A 126 -23.43 -11.03 -0.89
CA TRP A 126 -24.60 -10.23 -1.26
C TRP A 126 -25.01 -9.21 -0.18
N GLY A 127 -24.40 -9.24 1.01
CA GLY A 127 -24.83 -8.44 2.16
C GLY A 127 -24.55 -9.13 3.50
N SER A 128 -25.44 -8.99 4.46
CA SER A 128 -25.26 -9.60 5.79
C SER A 128 -26.55 -10.16 6.39
N VAL A 129 -26.41 -11.25 7.13
CA VAL A 129 -27.42 -11.75 8.07
C VAL A 129 -27.18 -11.08 9.42
N ARG A 130 -28.18 -10.35 9.93
CA ARG A 130 -28.08 -9.63 11.21
C ARG A 130 -28.95 -10.31 12.26
N TYR A 131 -28.35 -11.23 13.01
CA TYR A 131 -28.92 -11.90 14.16
C TYR A 131 -28.15 -11.54 15.44
N GLY A 132 -28.54 -10.44 16.07
CA GLY A 132 -27.86 -9.80 17.20
C GLY A 132 -27.16 -8.49 16.84
N TRP A 133 -26.80 -8.30 15.56
CA TRP A 133 -26.47 -6.99 15.00
C TRP A 133 -27.72 -6.13 14.80
N TYR A 134 -27.53 -4.92 14.28
CA TYR A 134 -28.61 -3.96 14.09
C TYR A 134 -28.57 -3.35 12.70
N ALA A 135 -29.71 -2.87 12.24
CA ALA A 135 -29.84 -2.03 11.06
C ALA A 135 -30.35 -0.65 11.45
N LEU A 136 -30.18 0.38 10.61
CA LEU A 136 -30.88 1.65 10.84
C LEU A 136 -32.36 1.48 10.48
N GLY A 137 -33.23 2.03 11.33
CA GLY A 137 -34.67 1.94 11.15
C GLY A 137 -35.22 2.98 10.18
N PRO A 138 -36.41 2.74 9.59
CA PRO A 138 -37.04 3.67 8.65
C PRO A 138 -37.31 5.04 9.27
N GLY A 139 -37.13 6.10 8.49
CA GLY A 139 -37.11 7.51 8.90
C GLY A 139 -35.74 8.00 9.37
N SER A 140 -34.75 7.11 9.54
CA SER A 140 -33.37 7.53 9.83
C SER A 140 -32.70 8.10 8.58
N THR A 141 -31.72 8.99 8.75
CA THR A 141 -31.00 9.62 7.65
C THR A 141 -29.47 9.51 7.79
N ILE A 142 -28.76 9.50 6.67
CA ILE A 142 -27.30 9.52 6.62
C ILE A 142 -26.87 10.74 5.82
N ASP A 143 -25.85 11.44 6.34
CA ASP A 143 -25.17 12.48 5.57
C ASP A 143 -24.01 11.85 4.81
N HIS A 144 -24.14 11.80 3.48
CA HIS A 144 -23.14 11.19 2.61
C HIS A 144 -21.81 11.95 2.59
N ALA A 145 -21.78 13.21 3.05
CA ALA A 145 -20.52 13.94 3.24
C ALA A 145 -19.65 13.35 4.37
N ASN A 146 -20.26 12.56 5.27
CA ASN A 146 -19.56 11.87 6.36
C ASN A 146 -19.36 10.37 6.07
N CYS A 147 -19.67 9.91 4.86
CA CYS A 147 -19.34 8.56 4.45
C CYS A 147 -17.85 8.48 4.11
N ASP A 148 -17.20 7.38 4.48
CA ASP A 148 -15.81 7.13 4.11
C ASP A 148 -15.67 7.17 2.58
N GLU A 149 -14.62 7.83 2.08
CA GLU A 149 -14.35 7.94 0.64
C GLU A 149 -14.24 6.54 0.03
N GLY A 150 -15.00 6.29 -1.05
CA GLY A 150 -14.96 5.02 -1.78
C GLY A 150 -16.00 3.97 -1.37
N LYS A 151 -16.97 4.29 -0.49
CA LYS A 151 -18.09 3.39 -0.25
C LYS A 151 -18.93 3.21 -1.52
N GLU A 152 -19.05 1.96 -1.97
CA GLU A 152 -19.84 1.57 -3.14
C GLU A 152 -21.29 2.07 -2.99
N ASN A 153 -21.85 2.63 -4.06
CA ASN A 153 -23.18 3.27 -4.11
C ASN A 153 -23.39 4.49 -3.21
N CYS A 154 -22.33 5.08 -2.63
CA CYS A 154 -22.45 6.37 -1.96
C CYS A 154 -22.43 7.52 -2.99
N PRO A 155 -23.43 8.43 -2.99
CA PRO A 155 -23.41 9.61 -3.86
C PRO A 155 -22.34 10.64 -3.47
N GLY A 156 -21.61 10.42 -2.37
CA GLY A 156 -20.54 11.27 -1.84
C GLY A 156 -21.03 12.57 -1.18
N THR A 157 -22.23 13.05 -1.51
CA THR A 157 -22.85 14.23 -0.90
C THR A 157 -24.36 14.07 -0.79
N GLY A 158 -25.00 14.87 0.07
CA GLY A 158 -26.44 14.88 0.27
C GLY A 158 -26.91 13.99 1.42
N ILE A 159 -28.21 13.97 1.64
CA ILE A 159 -28.85 13.21 2.72
C ILE A 159 -29.61 12.04 2.11
N GLY A 160 -29.20 10.82 2.45
CA GLY A 160 -29.94 9.60 2.17
C GLY A 160 -30.88 9.26 3.32
N GLU A 161 -32.03 8.66 3.03
CA GLU A 161 -33.05 8.29 4.02
C GLU A 161 -33.35 6.80 3.95
N TYR A 162 -33.60 6.19 5.10
CA TYR A 162 -34.13 4.83 5.19
C TYR A 162 -35.64 4.89 5.06
N THR A 163 -36.21 4.34 3.99
CA THR A 163 -37.64 4.45 3.69
C THR A 163 -38.32 3.09 3.74
N ILE A 164 -39.59 3.05 4.14
CA ILE A 164 -40.36 1.81 4.04
C ILE A 164 -40.72 1.62 2.57
N ASP A 165 -40.10 0.65 1.92
CA ASP A 165 -40.40 0.28 0.54
C ASP A 165 -41.66 -0.60 0.48
N THR A 166 -41.67 -1.68 1.27
CA THR A 166 -42.78 -2.63 1.32
C THR A 166 -43.31 -2.76 2.73
N ASP A 167 -44.51 -2.25 2.95
CA ASP A 167 -45.20 -2.30 4.22
C ASP A 167 -46.13 -3.53 4.35
N LYS A 168 -45.53 -4.70 4.60
CA LYS A 168 -46.24 -5.97 4.85
C LYS A 168 -45.99 -6.49 6.26
N ALA A 169 -46.78 -7.49 6.66
CA ALA A 169 -46.45 -8.27 7.86
C ALA A 169 -45.10 -8.95 7.67
N MET A 170 -44.31 -9.05 8.74
CA MET A 170 -43.04 -9.78 8.70
C MET A 170 -43.35 -11.27 8.49
N ALA A 171 -42.78 -11.85 7.45
CA ALA A 171 -42.98 -13.25 7.12
C ALA A 171 -42.13 -14.14 8.03
N THR A 172 -42.65 -15.31 8.37
CA THR A 172 -41.91 -16.36 9.09
C THR A 172 -41.15 -17.23 8.09
N LEU A 173 -39.88 -17.49 8.36
CA LEU A 173 -39.07 -18.48 7.64
C LEU A 173 -39.27 -19.85 8.28
N SER A 174 -39.48 -20.86 7.44
CA SER A 174 -39.77 -22.23 7.87
C SER A 174 -39.48 -23.22 6.75
N GLY A 175 -39.11 -24.45 7.10
CA GLY A 175 -38.75 -25.47 6.12
C GLY A 175 -37.50 -25.05 5.34
N ASP A 176 -37.50 -25.28 4.03
CA ASP A 176 -36.35 -25.07 3.14
C ASP A 176 -35.72 -23.66 3.30
N SER A 177 -36.53 -22.59 3.35
CA SER A 177 -36.01 -21.21 3.49
C SER A 177 -35.32 -20.94 4.83
N PHE A 178 -35.66 -21.68 5.87
CA PHE A 178 -35.01 -21.61 7.17
C PHE A 178 -33.72 -22.44 7.19
N GLU A 179 -33.74 -23.63 6.58
CA GLU A 179 -32.56 -24.48 6.41
C GLU A 179 -31.48 -23.77 5.58
N ASP A 180 -31.87 -23.10 4.48
CA ASP A 180 -30.95 -22.30 3.64
C ASP A 180 -30.32 -21.15 4.43
N LEU A 181 -31.08 -20.50 5.32
CA LEU A 181 -30.58 -19.46 6.20
C LEU A 181 -29.56 -20.01 7.22
N GLN A 182 -29.86 -21.17 7.83
CA GLN A 182 -28.94 -21.82 8.75
C GLN A 182 -27.66 -22.26 8.05
N GLU A 183 -27.77 -22.82 6.84
CA GLU A 183 -26.61 -23.16 6.01
C GLU A 183 -25.78 -21.91 5.68
N ALA A 184 -26.42 -20.80 5.34
CA ALA A 184 -25.71 -19.54 5.10
C ALA A 184 -24.97 -19.02 6.35
N CYS A 185 -25.49 -19.25 7.56
CA CYS A 185 -24.84 -18.86 8.82
C CYS A 185 -23.71 -19.81 9.26
N THR A 186 -23.80 -21.09 8.90
CA THR A 186 -22.88 -22.15 9.40
C THR A 186 -21.82 -22.56 8.39
N SER A 187 -22.05 -22.32 7.10
CA SER A 187 -21.03 -22.49 6.08
C SER A 187 -19.90 -21.50 6.36
N ASP A 188 -18.70 -22.01 6.66
CA ASP A 188 -17.48 -21.24 6.91
C ASP A 188 -17.04 -20.49 5.62
N GLY A 189 -17.82 -19.53 5.12
CA GLY A 189 -17.55 -18.78 3.89
C GLY A 189 -17.32 -19.64 2.64
N ASP A 190 -17.66 -20.92 2.67
CA ASP A 190 -17.44 -21.93 1.62
C ASP A 190 -18.77 -22.33 0.96
N GLN A 191 -19.80 -21.48 1.02
CA GLN A 191 -20.91 -21.64 0.07
C GLN A 191 -20.32 -21.62 -1.33
N GLU A 192 -20.52 -22.70 -2.10
CA GLU A 192 -20.12 -22.79 -3.48
C GLU A 192 -20.78 -21.63 -4.24
N VAL A 193 -20.05 -20.52 -4.35
CA VAL A 193 -20.43 -19.38 -5.16
C VAL A 193 -20.73 -19.94 -6.55
N PRO A 194 -21.95 -19.75 -7.10
CA PRO A 194 -22.48 -20.52 -8.21
C PRO A 194 -21.53 -20.46 -9.40
N ASN A 195 -20.71 -21.51 -9.55
CA ASN A 195 -19.68 -21.73 -10.56
C ASN A 195 -19.33 -20.45 -11.34
N HIS A 196 -18.83 -19.42 -10.63
CA HIS A 196 -18.33 -18.24 -11.32
C HIS A 196 -17.18 -18.75 -12.17
N ASN A 197 -17.33 -18.60 -13.50
CA ASN A 197 -16.26 -18.89 -14.42
C ASN A 197 -15.00 -18.27 -13.83
N LEU A 198 -13.99 -19.13 -13.53
CA LEU A 198 -12.68 -18.68 -13.05
C LEU A 198 -12.32 -17.40 -13.80
N ILE A 199 -11.92 -16.37 -13.04
CA ILE A 199 -11.52 -15.07 -13.60
C ILE A 199 -10.73 -15.28 -14.89
N ALA A 200 -11.06 -14.52 -15.94
CA ALA A 200 -10.41 -14.67 -17.24
C ALA A 200 -8.88 -14.65 -17.07
N ALA A 201 -8.18 -15.45 -17.88
CA ALA A 201 -6.73 -15.43 -17.85
C ALA A 201 -6.24 -14.00 -18.14
N PRO A 202 -5.25 -13.50 -17.39
CA PRO A 202 -4.71 -12.17 -17.61
C PRO A 202 -4.01 -12.10 -18.96
N ASP A 203 -3.80 -10.87 -19.46
CA ASP A 203 -2.99 -10.63 -20.65
C ASP A 203 -1.57 -11.18 -20.42
N SER A 204 -1.09 -12.02 -21.35
CA SER A 204 0.25 -12.60 -21.27
C SER A 204 1.35 -11.55 -21.23
N GLU A 205 1.17 -10.39 -21.87
CA GLU A 205 2.17 -9.32 -21.85
C GLU A 205 2.33 -8.72 -20.43
N LEU A 206 1.23 -8.60 -19.69
CA LEU A 206 1.28 -8.14 -18.29
C LEU A 206 2.01 -9.16 -17.41
N VAL A 207 1.75 -10.45 -17.62
CA VAL A 207 2.43 -11.52 -16.89
C VAL A 207 3.94 -11.53 -17.19
N ASP A 208 4.33 -11.44 -18.45
CA ASP A 208 5.75 -11.43 -18.86
C ASP A 208 6.53 -10.26 -18.23
N ARG A 209 5.90 -9.09 -18.13
CA ARG A 209 6.51 -7.92 -17.46
C ARG A 209 6.61 -8.11 -15.94
N GLY A 210 5.61 -8.72 -15.31
CA GLY A 210 5.66 -9.05 -13.89
C GLY A 210 6.75 -10.08 -13.57
N GLU A 211 6.89 -11.11 -14.40
CA GLU A 211 7.98 -12.10 -14.29
C GLU A 211 9.35 -11.45 -14.44
N LEU A 212 9.49 -10.51 -15.39
CA LEU A 212 10.72 -9.75 -15.54
C LEU A 212 11.03 -8.90 -14.29
N ALA A 213 10.02 -8.27 -13.70
CA ALA A 213 10.17 -7.50 -12.47
C ALA A 213 10.60 -8.38 -11.27
N LEU A 214 10.00 -9.56 -11.14
CA LEU A 214 10.37 -10.55 -10.13
C LEU A 214 11.81 -11.06 -10.34
N HIS A 215 12.24 -11.28 -11.58
CA HIS A 215 13.63 -11.64 -11.89
C HIS A 215 14.61 -10.52 -11.51
N THR A 216 14.31 -9.27 -11.85
CA THR A 216 15.10 -8.10 -11.42
C THR A 216 15.18 -8.05 -9.90
N LEU A 217 14.07 -8.25 -9.19
CA LEU A 217 14.07 -8.31 -7.73
C LEU A 217 14.92 -9.47 -7.20
N GLN A 218 14.94 -10.63 -7.86
CA GLN A 218 15.76 -11.77 -7.46
C GLN A 218 17.26 -11.44 -7.50
N GLU A 219 17.71 -10.71 -8.53
CA GLU A 219 19.08 -10.22 -8.66
C GLU A 219 19.43 -9.20 -7.56
N ILE A 220 18.48 -8.35 -7.19
CA ILE A 220 18.66 -7.32 -6.16
C ILE A 220 18.64 -7.93 -4.76
N SER A 221 17.64 -8.77 -4.46
CA SER A 221 17.37 -9.39 -3.16
C SER A 221 16.61 -10.70 -3.30
N THR A 222 17.37 -11.80 -3.37
CA THR A 222 16.81 -13.16 -3.32
C THR A 222 15.87 -13.41 -2.13
N PRO A 223 16.13 -12.90 -0.90
CA PRO A 223 15.22 -13.05 0.23
C PRO A 223 13.86 -12.38 0.03
N ALA A 224 13.83 -11.14 -0.46
CA ALA A 224 12.56 -10.47 -0.77
C ALA A 224 11.83 -11.17 -1.92
N PHE A 225 12.54 -11.52 -2.98
CA PHE A 225 12.00 -12.35 -4.06
C PHE A 225 11.36 -13.63 -3.52
N ASN A 226 12.08 -14.41 -2.69
CA ASN A 226 11.55 -15.64 -2.11
C ASN A 226 10.31 -15.38 -1.24
N ALA A 227 10.27 -14.28 -0.49
CA ALA A 227 9.10 -13.93 0.30
C ALA A 227 7.88 -13.62 -0.58
N ILE A 228 8.06 -12.81 -1.63
CA ILE A 228 6.98 -12.52 -2.59
C ILE A 228 6.52 -13.79 -3.28
N MET A 229 7.45 -14.60 -3.78
CA MET A 229 7.13 -15.88 -4.42
C MET A 229 6.37 -16.82 -3.49
N ASP A 230 6.73 -16.89 -2.20
CA ASP A 230 5.99 -17.70 -1.24
C ASP A 230 4.52 -17.23 -1.13
N PHE A 231 4.27 -15.92 -1.04
CA PHE A 231 2.91 -15.37 -1.09
C PHE A 231 2.19 -15.67 -2.41
N LEU A 232 2.85 -15.52 -3.55
CA LEU A 232 2.29 -15.84 -4.87
C LEU A 232 1.95 -17.33 -5.04
N GLN A 233 2.63 -18.21 -4.30
CA GLN A 233 2.39 -19.65 -4.31
C GLN A 233 1.49 -20.14 -3.17
N GLY A 234 1.04 -19.25 -2.31
CA GLY A 234 0.01 -19.50 -1.28
C GLY A 234 0.56 -19.61 0.13
N GLY A 235 1.88 -19.48 0.27
CA GLY A 235 2.57 -19.38 1.55
C GLY A 235 2.40 -18.04 2.24
N THR A 236 3.18 -17.77 3.27
CA THR A 236 3.06 -16.55 4.11
C THR A 236 4.41 -15.84 4.30
N ALA A 237 5.47 -16.40 3.71
CA ALA A 237 6.86 -16.14 4.05
C ALA A 237 7.08 -16.17 5.58
N ASP A 238 8.07 -15.40 6.05
CA ASP A 238 8.35 -15.16 7.46
C ASP A 238 7.52 -13.99 8.04
N PHE A 239 6.33 -13.72 7.50
CA PHE A 239 5.45 -12.69 8.06
C PHE A 239 4.72 -13.24 9.28
N GLU A 240 5.13 -12.78 10.47
CA GLU A 240 4.53 -13.13 11.76
C GLU A 240 3.51 -12.08 12.25
N GLY A 241 2.95 -11.27 11.33
CA GLY A 241 1.98 -10.25 11.71
C GLY A 241 0.69 -10.85 12.25
N GLU A 242 0.21 -10.35 13.39
CA GLU A 242 -1.05 -10.78 14.01
C GLU A 242 -2.24 -10.68 13.03
N ASP A 243 -2.18 -9.78 12.04
CA ASP A 243 -3.24 -9.55 11.06
C ASP A 243 -3.25 -10.55 9.89
N LEU A 244 -2.20 -11.36 9.69
CA LEU A 244 -2.14 -12.34 8.61
C LEU A 244 -2.88 -13.64 8.95
N PHE A 245 -3.13 -13.88 10.24
CA PHE A 245 -3.77 -15.08 10.72
C PHE A 245 -5.05 -14.72 11.49
N LYS A 246 -6.11 -15.47 11.25
CA LYS A 246 -7.33 -15.41 12.05
C LYS A 246 -7.06 -15.97 13.45
N GLU A 247 -7.98 -15.74 14.39
CA GLU A 247 -7.89 -16.27 15.76
C GLU A 247 -7.76 -17.81 15.83
N ASN A 248 -8.27 -18.51 14.82
CA ASN A 248 -8.17 -19.97 14.71
C ASN A 248 -6.83 -20.47 14.11
N GLY A 249 -5.90 -19.56 13.80
CA GLY A 249 -4.59 -19.85 13.23
C GLY A 249 -4.59 -20.08 11.71
N GLN A 250 -5.73 -20.00 11.04
CA GLN A 250 -5.81 -20.04 9.58
C GLN A 250 -5.39 -18.69 8.98
N ILE A 251 -4.93 -18.73 7.73
CA ILE A 251 -4.56 -17.52 6.98
C ILE A 251 -5.82 -16.67 6.75
N ASP A 252 -5.72 -15.37 7.06
CA ASP A 252 -6.69 -14.39 6.58
C ASP A 252 -6.44 -14.15 5.09
N ARG A 253 -7.32 -14.70 4.25
CA ARG A 253 -7.21 -14.65 2.79
C ARG A 253 -7.28 -13.21 2.25
N ASN A 254 -7.99 -12.29 2.91
CA ASN A 254 -8.06 -10.90 2.47
C ASN A 254 -6.73 -10.20 2.70
N THR A 255 -6.20 -10.33 3.92
CA THR A 255 -4.91 -9.75 4.28
C THR A 255 -3.79 -10.37 3.44
N HIS A 256 -3.86 -11.68 3.20
CA HIS A 256 -2.91 -12.41 2.34
C HIS A 256 -2.91 -11.88 0.90
N ASP A 257 -4.08 -11.80 0.26
CA ASP A 257 -4.21 -11.33 -1.12
C ASP A 257 -3.73 -9.87 -1.23
N ALA A 258 -4.07 -9.03 -0.25
CA ALA A 258 -3.63 -7.63 -0.19
C ALA A 258 -2.10 -7.49 -0.02
N ILE A 259 -1.47 -8.26 0.87
CA ILE A 259 -0.02 -8.21 1.07
C ILE A 259 0.71 -8.63 -0.22
N ALA A 260 0.28 -9.73 -0.85
CA ALA A 260 0.90 -10.21 -2.07
C ALA A 260 0.86 -9.15 -3.19
N LEU A 261 -0.29 -8.50 -3.40
CA LEU A 261 -0.45 -7.41 -4.36
C LEU A 261 0.36 -6.18 -4.00
N SER A 262 0.41 -5.80 -2.72
CA SER A 262 1.17 -4.66 -2.23
C SER A 262 2.67 -4.83 -2.48
N LEU A 263 3.20 -6.04 -2.25
CA LEU A 263 4.61 -6.37 -2.51
C LEU A 263 4.95 -6.39 -4.01
N LEU A 264 4.06 -6.93 -4.85
CA LEU A 264 4.22 -6.88 -6.31
C LEU A 264 4.22 -5.44 -6.82
N TYR A 265 3.25 -4.64 -6.37
CA TYR A 265 3.16 -3.22 -6.72
C TYR A 265 4.43 -2.45 -6.31
N GLY A 266 4.91 -2.65 -5.08
CA GLY A 266 6.17 -2.04 -4.62
C GLY A 266 7.36 -2.44 -5.48
N THR A 267 7.42 -3.71 -5.90
CA THR A 267 8.49 -4.20 -6.78
C THR A 267 8.49 -3.46 -8.12
N LEU A 268 7.32 -3.34 -8.75
CA LEU A 268 7.17 -2.69 -10.05
C LEU A 268 7.47 -1.20 -9.98
N ARG A 269 6.94 -0.53 -8.96
CA ARG A 269 7.08 0.91 -8.76
C ARG A 269 8.51 1.32 -8.46
N ASP A 270 9.18 0.62 -7.54
CA ASP A 270 10.47 1.09 -7.01
C ASP A 270 11.68 0.50 -7.77
N TYR A 271 11.49 -0.54 -8.62
CA TYR A 271 12.59 -1.22 -9.31
C TYR A 271 12.43 -1.42 -10.81
N CYS A 272 11.32 -1.02 -11.43
CA CYS A 272 11.08 -1.24 -12.87
C CYS A 272 10.63 0.00 -13.65
N ASP A 273 10.66 1.19 -13.05
CA ASP A 273 10.32 2.49 -13.67
C ASP A 273 8.94 2.54 -14.35
N TYR A 274 8.01 1.66 -13.98
CA TYR A 274 6.63 1.71 -14.46
C TYR A 274 5.86 2.81 -13.77
N ASP A 275 4.95 3.47 -14.49
CA ASP A 275 4.05 4.44 -13.87
C ASP A 275 3.03 3.75 -12.94
N HIS A 276 2.24 4.57 -12.24
CA HIS A 276 1.30 4.08 -11.23
C HIS A 276 0.25 3.13 -11.82
N ASP A 277 -0.39 3.51 -12.93
CA ASP A 277 -1.50 2.76 -13.52
C ASP A 277 -0.97 1.48 -14.19
N GLU A 278 0.20 1.57 -14.81
CA GLU A 278 0.91 0.43 -15.39
C GLU A 278 1.34 -0.57 -14.32
N SER A 279 1.88 -0.09 -13.19
CA SER A 279 2.26 -0.94 -12.04
C SER A 279 1.06 -1.69 -11.47
N ILE A 280 -0.09 -1.04 -11.33
CA ILE A 280 -1.33 -1.69 -10.86
C ILE A 280 -1.76 -2.78 -11.83
N SER A 281 -1.76 -2.48 -13.12
CA SER A 281 -2.19 -3.41 -14.17
C SER A 281 -1.30 -4.64 -14.22
N ILE A 282 0.03 -4.45 -14.19
CA ILE A 282 1.02 -5.54 -14.19
C ILE A 282 0.91 -6.35 -12.90
N ALA A 283 0.83 -5.72 -11.72
CA ALA A 283 0.69 -6.42 -10.44
C ALA A 283 -0.57 -7.30 -10.42
N THR A 284 -1.71 -6.74 -10.84
CA THR A 284 -3.00 -7.45 -10.87
C THR A 284 -2.97 -8.63 -11.85
N GLY A 285 -2.42 -8.42 -13.05
CA GLY A 285 -2.29 -9.47 -14.07
C GLY A 285 -1.39 -10.61 -13.59
N THR A 286 -0.23 -10.28 -13.05
CA THR A 286 0.75 -11.23 -12.51
C THR A 286 0.17 -12.02 -11.34
N TYR A 287 -0.44 -11.32 -10.38
CA TYR A 287 -1.08 -11.95 -9.23
C TYR A 287 -2.21 -12.91 -9.65
N THR A 288 -3.04 -12.48 -10.60
CA THR A 288 -4.11 -13.34 -11.16
C THR A 288 -3.55 -14.60 -11.81
N HIS A 289 -2.44 -14.49 -12.55
CA HIS A 289 -1.75 -15.64 -13.13
C HIS A 289 -1.33 -16.63 -12.04
N TYR A 290 -0.63 -16.17 -11.01
CA TYR A 290 -0.17 -17.02 -9.90
C TYR A 290 -1.31 -17.63 -9.09
N CYS A 291 -2.38 -16.88 -8.81
CA CYS A 291 -3.55 -17.43 -8.16
C CYS A 291 -4.14 -18.60 -8.95
N ARG A 292 -4.20 -18.51 -10.29
CA ARG A 292 -4.73 -19.58 -11.15
C ARG A 292 -3.86 -20.84 -11.13
N GLU A 293 -2.53 -20.68 -11.07
CA GLU A 293 -1.59 -21.81 -10.96
C GLU A 293 -1.56 -22.42 -9.55
N HIS A 294 -1.70 -21.58 -8.52
CA HIS A 294 -1.62 -21.93 -7.10
C HIS A 294 -2.91 -21.57 -6.37
N GLN A 295 -3.99 -22.29 -6.70
CA GLN A 295 -5.37 -21.96 -6.27
C GLN A 295 -5.63 -22.04 -4.75
N TRP A 296 -4.66 -22.57 -4.00
CA TRP A 296 -4.79 -22.88 -2.59
C TRP A 296 -3.68 -22.19 -1.79
N THR A 297 -4.01 -21.71 -0.62
CA THR A 297 -3.04 -21.26 0.39
C THR A 297 -2.35 -22.47 1.04
N LYS A 298 -1.23 -22.26 1.74
CA LYS A 298 -0.44 -23.32 2.36
C LYS A 298 -1.18 -24.10 3.46
N ASP A 299 -2.22 -23.49 4.03
CA ASP A 299 -3.11 -24.10 5.02
C ASP A 299 -4.33 -24.78 4.38
N GLY A 300 -4.40 -24.82 3.04
CA GLY A 300 -5.39 -25.58 2.29
C GLY A 300 -6.70 -24.83 1.99
N GLN A 301 -6.79 -23.52 2.25
CA GLN A 301 -7.96 -22.73 1.86
C GLN A 301 -7.87 -22.33 0.38
N LYS A 302 -9.01 -22.26 -0.33
CA LYS A 302 -9.04 -21.68 -1.68
C LYS A 302 -8.76 -20.19 -1.63
N ARG A 303 -7.96 -19.68 -2.56
CA ARG A 303 -7.73 -18.24 -2.72
C ARG A 303 -9.02 -17.52 -3.12
N ARG A 304 -9.41 -16.49 -2.37
CA ARG A 304 -10.63 -15.72 -2.63
C ARG A 304 -10.58 -14.98 -3.96
N TRP A 305 -9.41 -14.47 -4.33
CA TRP A 305 -9.15 -13.78 -5.60
C TRP A 305 -9.80 -14.41 -6.85
N LEU A 306 -9.82 -15.75 -6.93
CA LEU A 306 -10.31 -16.49 -8.11
C LEU A 306 -11.83 -16.64 -8.19
N TYR A 307 -12.52 -16.58 -7.06
CA TYR A 307 -13.93 -17.00 -6.94
C TYR A 307 -14.85 -15.85 -6.55
N GLU A 308 -14.28 -14.80 -5.97
CA GLU A 308 -15.02 -13.60 -5.61
C GLU A 308 -15.29 -12.69 -6.81
N ASN A 309 -16.21 -11.74 -6.62
CA ASN A 309 -16.64 -10.80 -7.64
C ASN A 309 -15.62 -9.66 -7.88
N GLU A 310 -15.96 -8.76 -8.81
CA GLU A 310 -15.10 -7.63 -9.17
C GLU A 310 -14.98 -6.60 -8.05
N SER A 311 -16.03 -6.43 -7.23
CA SER A 311 -16.02 -5.52 -6.07
C SER A 311 -14.99 -5.96 -5.03
N TYR A 312 -14.90 -7.27 -4.74
CA TYR A 312 -13.84 -7.83 -3.89
C TYR A 312 -12.44 -7.51 -4.43
N ARG A 313 -12.18 -7.78 -5.71
CA ARG A 313 -10.87 -7.52 -6.33
C ARG A 313 -10.52 -6.04 -6.29
N SER A 314 -11.46 -5.17 -6.64
CA SER A 314 -11.30 -3.72 -6.59
C SER A 314 -11.00 -3.23 -5.18
N TYR A 315 -11.69 -3.78 -4.17
CA TYR A 315 -11.43 -3.50 -2.77
C TYR A 315 -10.01 -3.94 -2.36
N ILE A 316 -9.61 -5.17 -2.68
CA ILE A 316 -8.28 -5.69 -2.32
C ILE A 316 -7.17 -4.89 -2.99
N ILE A 317 -7.30 -4.53 -4.27
CA ILE A 317 -6.34 -3.66 -4.97
C ILE A 317 -6.24 -2.31 -4.24
N THR A 318 -7.37 -1.65 -4.00
CA THR A 318 -7.40 -0.34 -3.31
C THR A 318 -6.76 -0.42 -1.93
N TYR A 319 -7.11 -1.45 -1.16
CA TYR A 319 -6.56 -1.68 0.17
C TYR A 319 -5.05 -1.94 0.13
N ALA A 320 -4.57 -2.76 -0.81
CA ALA A 320 -3.15 -3.06 -0.99
C ALA A 320 -2.31 -1.82 -1.34
N LEU A 321 -2.85 -0.93 -2.19
CA LEU A 321 -2.19 0.33 -2.58
C LEU A 321 -2.16 1.33 -1.43
N ASN A 322 -3.27 1.50 -0.71
CA ASN A 322 -3.37 2.42 0.42
C ASN A 322 -2.56 1.96 1.63
N SER A 323 -2.40 0.64 1.79
CA SER A 323 -1.65 0.03 2.89
C SER A 323 -0.18 -0.25 2.53
N PHE A 324 0.26 0.08 1.32
CA PHE A 324 1.64 -0.11 0.92
C PHE A 324 2.55 0.81 1.76
N ASP A 325 3.46 0.19 2.51
CA ASP A 325 4.49 0.87 3.30
C ASP A 325 5.84 0.73 2.58
N PRO A 326 6.32 1.81 1.91
CA PRO A 326 7.57 1.77 1.16
C PRO A 326 8.78 1.47 2.05
N GLU A 327 8.77 1.91 3.32
CA GLU A 327 9.90 1.71 4.21
C GLU A 327 9.96 0.26 4.69
N ARG A 328 8.82 -0.34 5.03
CA ARG A 328 8.74 -1.77 5.36
C ARG A 328 9.13 -2.64 4.16
N PHE A 329 8.72 -2.25 2.96
CA PHE A 329 9.12 -2.96 1.73
C PHE A 329 10.63 -2.86 1.50
N LYS A 330 11.22 -1.67 1.62
CA LYS A 330 12.67 -1.48 1.53
C LYS A 330 13.42 -2.33 2.57
N GLN A 331 12.93 -2.40 3.81
CA GLN A 331 13.50 -3.26 4.85
C GLN A 331 13.45 -4.76 4.48
N LEU A 332 12.36 -5.21 3.85
CA LEU A 332 12.26 -6.57 3.33
C LEU A 332 13.32 -6.84 2.26
N VAL A 333 13.51 -5.92 1.32
CA VAL A 333 14.56 -6.00 0.27
C VAL A 333 15.96 -6.04 0.86
N GLU A 334 16.20 -5.38 1.99
CA GLU A 334 17.51 -5.36 2.65
C GLU A 334 17.80 -6.57 3.57
N LYS A 335 16.77 -7.37 3.90
CA LYS A 335 16.89 -8.55 4.78
C LYS A 335 17.59 -9.71 4.05
N LYS A 336 18.46 -10.47 4.73
CA LYS A 336 19.06 -11.74 4.26
C LYS A 336 18.67 -12.93 5.14
N SER A 337 18.81 -14.15 4.60
CA SER A 337 18.42 -15.42 5.24
C SER A 337 19.20 -15.75 6.54
N THR A 338 20.31 -15.04 6.83
CA THR A 338 21.13 -15.23 8.03
C THR A 338 21.64 -13.92 8.65
N GLY A 339 20.87 -12.84 8.55
CA GLY A 339 21.24 -11.48 9.00
C GLY A 339 20.83 -10.44 7.96
N ASN A 340 20.97 -9.15 8.21
CA ASN A 340 20.75 -8.15 7.15
C ASN A 340 22.00 -8.08 6.22
N ARG A 341 21.88 -7.53 5.00
CA ARG A 341 23.04 -7.34 4.09
C ARG A 341 24.19 -6.57 4.77
N ARG A 342 23.82 -5.71 5.74
CA ARG A 342 24.70 -4.87 6.56
C ARG A 342 25.63 -5.69 7.46
N GLU A 343 25.14 -6.77 8.07
CA GLU A 343 25.93 -7.69 8.91
C GLU A 343 26.88 -8.59 8.11
N ASN A 344 26.57 -8.82 6.83
CA ASN A 344 27.34 -9.69 5.95
C ASN A 344 28.37 -8.93 5.07
N ASN A 345 28.59 -7.63 5.32
CA ASN A 345 29.48 -6.75 4.52
C ASN A 345 29.13 -6.72 3.02
N GLU A 346 27.84 -6.85 2.70
CA GLU A 346 27.32 -6.71 1.35
C GLU A 346 26.68 -5.33 1.23
N TYR A 347 27.46 -4.40 0.69
CA TYR A 347 27.07 -3.01 0.52
C TYR A 347 25.99 -2.90 -0.55
N ALA A 348 24.89 -2.21 -0.21
CA ALA A 348 23.84 -1.90 -1.16
C ALA A 348 24.33 -0.84 -2.16
N VAL A 349 23.68 -0.76 -3.32
CA VAL A 349 23.91 0.30 -4.32
C VAL A 349 23.85 1.68 -3.65
N LEU A 350 22.87 1.89 -2.77
CA LEU A 350 22.71 3.10 -1.96
C LEU A 350 23.96 3.48 -1.13
N THR A 351 24.68 2.50 -0.57
CA THR A 351 25.91 2.77 0.21
C THR A 351 27.05 3.25 -0.70
N TYR A 352 27.14 2.69 -1.92
CA TYR A 352 28.10 3.14 -2.92
C TYR A 352 27.72 4.52 -3.49
N ASP A 353 26.43 4.75 -3.73
CA ASP A 353 25.92 6.04 -4.22
C ASP A 353 26.14 7.16 -3.21
N ALA A 354 25.93 6.90 -1.92
CA ALA A 354 26.22 7.86 -0.86
C ALA A 354 27.72 8.22 -0.80
N ILE A 355 28.61 7.25 -1.03
CA ILE A 355 30.06 7.50 -1.15
C ILE A 355 30.37 8.35 -2.38
N TRP A 356 29.78 8.03 -3.53
CA TRP A 356 29.99 8.79 -4.76
C TRP A 356 29.49 10.22 -4.67
N THR A 357 28.31 10.40 -4.09
CA THR A 357 27.72 11.71 -3.82
C THR A 357 28.64 12.51 -2.90
N ALA A 358 29.08 11.91 -1.80
CA ALA A 358 30.02 12.54 -0.87
C ALA A 358 31.36 12.91 -1.53
N LEU A 359 31.91 12.04 -2.38
CA LEU A 359 33.16 12.29 -3.08
C LEU A 359 33.01 13.46 -4.05
N ASN A 360 31.94 13.50 -4.84
CA ASN A 360 31.65 14.57 -5.80
C ASN A 360 31.35 15.90 -5.10
N ASP A 361 30.62 15.88 -3.99
CA ASP A 361 30.29 17.07 -3.19
C ASP A 361 31.54 17.73 -2.56
N LEU A 362 32.55 16.93 -2.23
CA LEU A 362 33.79 17.41 -1.61
C LEU A 362 34.84 17.83 -2.64
N LEU A 363 34.69 17.41 -3.89
CA LEU A 363 35.60 17.78 -4.97
C LEU A 363 35.14 19.07 -5.66
N PRO A 364 36.07 19.86 -6.21
CA PRO A 364 35.70 21.02 -7.02
C PRO A 364 34.93 20.59 -8.29
N ASN A 365 34.04 21.45 -8.79
CA ASN A 365 33.23 21.15 -10.00
C ASN A 365 34.04 20.82 -11.26
N ASN A 366 35.33 21.16 -11.28
CA ASN A 366 36.26 20.76 -12.33
C ASN A 366 37.53 20.21 -11.67
N PRO A 367 38.18 19.18 -12.25
CA PRO A 367 39.49 18.77 -11.80
C PRO A 367 40.44 19.99 -11.82
N PRO A 368 41.31 20.15 -10.83
CA PRO A 368 42.30 21.21 -10.83
C PRO A 368 43.03 21.20 -12.17
N LEU A 369 42.96 22.30 -12.93
CA LEU A 369 43.64 22.41 -14.22
C LEU A 369 45.12 22.14 -13.99
N LEU A 370 45.58 20.98 -14.44
CA LEU A 370 46.98 20.59 -14.49
C LEU A 370 47.66 21.34 -15.64
N SER A 371 47.62 22.68 -15.68
CA SER A 371 48.49 23.44 -16.57
C SER A 371 49.90 23.48 -15.96
N ASN A 372 50.50 22.32 -15.76
CA ASN A 372 51.93 22.21 -15.51
C ASN A 372 52.63 22.11 -16.86
N ASP A 373 52.71 23.21 -17.58
CA ASP A 373 53.89 23.42 -18.41
C ASP A 373 55.05 23.80 -17.48
N MET A 374 55.52 22.79 -16.74
CA MET A 374 56.67 22.86 -15.85
C MET A 374 57.92 22.30 -16.56
N ASP A 375 57.96 22.33 -17.90
CA ASP A 375 59.21 22.11 -18.62
C ASP A 375 60.12 23.33 -18.40
N PRO A 376 61.24 23.20 -17.65
CA PRO A 376 62.18 24.32 -17.46
C PRO A 376 62.83 24.79 -18.77
N ARG A 377 62.53 24.15 -19.91
CA ARG A 377 63.02 24.50 -21.25
C ARG A 377 61.99 25.21 -22.13
N ASN A 378 60.72 25.33 -21.71
CA ASN A 378 59.75 26.09 -22.48
C ASN A 378 59.94 27.60 -22.24
N SER A 379 60.44 28.31 -23.25
CA SER A 379 60.71 29.76 -23.19
C SER A 379 59.45 30.62 -23.38
N GLN A 380 58.28 30.01 -23.61
CA GLN A 380 56.99 30.72 -23.77
C GLN A 380 56.11 30.65 -22.52
N THR A 381 56.55 29.99 -21.44
CA THR A 381 55.84 29.98 -20.16
C THR A 381 56.10 31.28 -19.39
N GLU A 382 55.76 32.42 -19.99
CA GLU A 382 55.43 33.60 -19.20
C GLU A 382 54.06 33.33 -18.60
N SER A 383 54.01 33.17 -17.28
CA SER A 383 52.76 33.08 -16.55
C SER A 383 51.96 34.35 -16.86
N GLU A 384 50.96 34.26 -17.74
CA GLU A 384 49.88 35.24 -17.81
C GLU A 384 49.04 35.08 -16.53
N ILE A 385 49.62 35.53 -15.42
CA ILE A 385 48.86 35.93 -14.25
C ILE A 385 48.13 37.18 -14.72
N SER A 386 46.87 37.01 -15.11
CA SER A 386 45.93 38.12 -15.33
C SER A 386 46.11 39.11 -14.17
N GLU A 387 46.63 40.29 -14.50
CA GLU A 387 46.85 41.37 -13.55
C GLU A 387 45.52 41.70 -12.85
N GLY A 388 45.41 41.39 -11.56
CA GLY A 388 44.20 41.80 -10.83
C GLY A 388 43.85 41.11 -9.51
N ARG A 389 44.58 40.09 -9.06
CA ARG A 389 44.54 39.57 -7.69
C ARG A 389 45.77 38.69 -7.49
N ILE A 390 46.64 39.04 -6.54
CA ILE A 390 47.54 38.06 -5.94
C ILE A 390 46.71 37.47 -4.78
N PRO A 391 46.16 36.25 -4.88
CA PRO A 391 45.70 35.56 -3.71
C PRO A 391 46.98 35.05 -3.02
N ASP A 392 47.42 35.77 -1.99
CA ASP A 392 48.14 35.10 -0.93
C ASP A 392 47.26 33.92 -0.49
N GLU A 393 47.78 32.70 -0.62
CA GLU A 393 47.15 31.42 -0.27
C GLU A 393 46.16 30.84 -1.29
N LEU A 394 46.65 30.45 -2.48
CA LEU A 394 46.04 29.29 -3.15
C LEU A 394 46.17 28.09 -2.19
N PRO A 395 45.07 27.40 -1.85
CA PRO A 395 45.10 26.27 -0.94
C PRO A 395 46.10 25.24 -1.47
N ALA A 396 46.89 24.68 -0.57
CA ALA A 396 47.87 23.68 -0.94
C ALA A 396 47.16 22.56 -1.69
N ILE A 397 47.75 22.00 -2.76
CA ILE A 397 47.06 21.07 -3.68
C ILE A 397 46.33 19.92 -2.95
N HIS A 398 46.84 19.46 -1.80
CA HIS A 398 46.20 18.43 -0.99
C HIS A 398 44.90 18.86 -0.29
N GLU A 399 44.67 20.16 -0.11
CA GLU A 399 43.43 20.74 0.44
C GLU A 399 42.30 20.82 -0.60
N GLN A 400 42.60 20.55 -1.88
CA GLN A 400 41.61 20.52 -2.96
C GLN A 400 40.96 19.14 -3.14
N TYR A 401 41.45 18.14 -2.40
CA TYR A 401 40.96 16.77 -2.48
C TYR A 401 40.62 16.27 -1.09
N PRO A 402 39.54 15.51 -0.91
CA PRO A 402 39.14 15.04 0.40
C PRO A 402 40.03 13.91 0.90
N GLY A 403 40.19 13.86 2.23
CA GLY A 403 40.69 12.70 2.94
C GLY A 403 39.62 11.60 3.05
N LYS A 404 40.05 10.35 3.30
CA LYS A 404 39.14 9.20 3.45
C LYS A 404 38.02 9.46 4.46
N GLN A 405 38.36 10.00 5.63
CA GLN A 405 37.40 10.21 6.70
C GLN A 405 36.36 11.28 6.35
N GLU A 406 36.75 12.31 5.59
CA GLU A 406 35.83 13.36 5.15
C GLU A 406 34.77 12.80 4.20
N VAL A 407 35.17 11.93 3.27
CA VAL A 407 34.23 11.23 2.37
C VAL A 407 33.27 10.33 3.16
N ILE A 408 33.78 9.56 4.12
CA ILE A 408 32.94 8.68 4.95
C ILE A 408 31.95 9.47 5.79
N ASP A 409 32.39 10.57 6.38
CA ASP A 409 31.56 11.40 7.26
C ASP A 409 30.46 12.07 6.44
N ARG A 410 30.79 12.59 5.26
CA ARG A 410 29.81 13.16 4.36
C ARG A 410 28.85 12.10 3.78
N ALA A 411 29.32 10.91 3.45
CA ALA A 411 28.45 9.81 3.00
C ALA A 411 27.48 9.38 4.10
N TYR A 412 27.96 9.33 5.34
CA TYR A 412 27.12 9.06 6.51
C TYR A 412 26.05 10.15 6.70
N GLU A 413 26.38 11.42 6.44
CA GLU A 413 25.42 12.53 6.47
C GLU A 413 24.38 12.45 5.35
N HIS A 414 24.77 12.12 4.11
CA HIS A 414 23.83 12.00 2.98
C HIS A 414 22.81 10.88 3.15
N ASP A 415 23.18 9.81 3.85
CA ASP A 415 22.32 8.66 4.11
C ASP A 415 21.69 8.74 5.52
N ASP A 416 21.66 9.92 6.16
CA ASP A 416 21.08 10.15 7.50
C ASP A 416 21.55 9.15 8.58
N GLY A 417 22.77 8.64 8.44
CA GLY A 417 23.34 7.63 9.33
C GLY A 417 22.68 6.25 9.26
N TYR A 418 21.96 5.94 8.18
CA TYR A 418 21.29 4.66 7.96
C TYR A 418 22.27 3.47 7.94
N ASN A 419 23.51 3.73 7.53
CA ASN A 419 24.63 2.79 7.60
C ASN A 419 25.70 3.21 8.63
N THR A 420 26.39 2.24 9.24
CA THR A 420 27.48 2.54 10.17
C THR A 420 28.69 3.12 9.43
N ARG A 421 29.50 3.95 10.11
CA ARG A 421 30.78 4.45 9.55
C ARG A 421 31.71 3.33 9.10
N ARG A 422 31.71 2.20 9.81
CA ARG A 422 32.47 1.00 9.42
C ARG A 422 31.99 0.42 8.08
N SER A 423 30.69 0.48 7.79
CA SER A 423 30.14 0.04 6.52
C SER A 423 30.67 0.91 5.39
N TYR A 424 30.66 2.24 5.57
CA TYR A 424 31.23 3.19 4.62
C TYR A 424 32.74 3.02 4.41
N GLU A 425 33.49 2.82 5.49
CA GLU A 425 34.94 2.57 5.41
C GLU A 425 35.31 1.38 4.53
N GLU A 426 34.51 0.32 4.60
CA GLU A 426 34.74 -0.94 3.91
C GLU A 426 34.18 -0.90 2.48
N ALA A 427 33.02 -0.28 2.24
CA ALA A 427 32.53 0.02 0.89
C ALA A 427 33.54 0.89 0.13
N PHE A 428 34.03 1.96 0.75
CA PHE A 428 35.06 2.84 0.20
C PHE A 428 36.36 2.09 -0.09
N ARG A 429 36.78 1.19 0.82
CA ARG A 429 37.93 0.30 0.60
C ARG A 429 37.73 -0.58 -0.64
N ARG A 430 36.52 -1.11 -0.88
CA ARG A 430 36.23 -1.95 -2.06
C ARG A 430 36.25 -1.16 -3.37
N LEU A 431 35.67 0.05 -3.38
CA LEU A 431 35.76 0.96 -4.53
C LEU A 431 37.21 1.21 -4.94
N GLN A 432 38.09 1.44 -3.96
CA GLN A 432 39.50 1.69 -4.23
C GLN A 432 40.31 0.41 -4.56
N ALA A 433 40.13 -0.66 -3.78
CA ALA A 433 41.01 -1.83 -3.82
C ALA A 433 40.54 -2.95 -4.77
N ILE A 434 39.23 -3.07 -4.99
CA ILE A 434 38.63 -4.17 -5.77
C ILE A 434 38.13 -3.67 -7.11
N TYR A 435 37.31 -2.61 -7.11
CA TYR A 435 36.70 -2.09 -8.33
C TYR A 435 37.59 -1.07 -9.06
N GLY A 436 38.46 -0.40 -8.32
CA GLY A 436 39.42 0.57 -8.85
C GLY A 436 38.77 1.85 -9.37
N ASP A 437 37.53 2.12 -8.98
CA ASP A 437 36.78 3.31 -9.41
C ASP A 437 37.18 4.58 -8.63
N VAL A 438 37.90 4.41 -7.51
CA VAL A 438 38.46 5.50 -6.70
C VAL A 438 39.98 5.33 -6.60
N LYS A 439 40.72 6.37 -6.98
CA LYS A 439 42.17 6.48 -6.80
C LYS A 439 42.50 7.10 -5.45
N ALA A 440 43.65 6.73 -4.89
CA ALA A 440 44.21 7.38 -3.70
C ALA A 440 45.64 7.86 -3.99
N ALA A 441 45.91 9.15 -3.89
CA ALA A 441 47.24 9.71 -4.08
C ALA A 441 47.89 10.06 -2.74
N ARG A 442 49.19 9.80 -2.64
CA ARG A 442 50.02 10.23 -1.51
C ARG A 442 50.68 11.56 -1.84
N ILE A 443 50.26 12.66 -1.23
CA ILE A 443 50.90 13.97 -1.37
C ILE A 443 51.64 14.30 -0.08
N GLY A 444 52.97 14.16 -0.08
CA GLY A 444 53.78 14.28 1.13
C GLY A 444 53.36 13.26 2.20
N ASN A 445 52.80 13.76 3.32
CA ASN A 445 52.35 12.94 4.43
C ASN A 445 50.83 12.69 4.47
N THR A 446 50.09 13.17 3.47
CA THR A 446 48.62 13.12 3.43
C THR A 446 48.13 12.21 2.31
N TRP A 447 47.04 11.50 2.57
CA TRP A 447 46.31 10.72 1.56
C TRP A 447 45.10 11.49 1.10
N VAL A 448 44.94 11.59 -0.22
CA VAL A 448 43.79 12.22 -0.85
C VAL A 448 43.13 11.25 -1.82
N TYR A 449 41.83 11.42 -2.05
CA TYR A 449 41.01 10.48 -2.83
C TYR A 449 40.22 11.20 -3.91
N TYR A 450 40.08 10.56 -5.07
CA TYR A 450 39.43 11.12 -6.26
C TYR A 450 38.93 10.01 -7.20
N PRO A 451 37.98 10.30 -8.09
CA PRO A 451 37.50 9.37 -9.10
C PRO A 451 38.62 8.84 -9.99
N ALA A 452 38.49 7.61 -10.50
CA ALA A 452 39.53 6.99 -11.31
C ALA A 452 39.79 7.66 -12.66
N ASP A 453 38.78 8.36 -13.20
CA ASP A 453 38.82 9.11 -14.46
C ASP A 453 39.42 10.51 -14.29
N TRP A 454 39.65 10.96 -13.05
CA TRP A 454 40.35 12.21 -12.77
C TRP A 454 41.87 12.04 -12.90
N PRO A 455 42.58 13.07 -13.39
CA PRO A 455 44.02 12.99 -13.54
C PRO A 455 44.72 13.01 -12.18
N ASP A 456 45.90 12.41 -12.10
CA ASP A 456 46.63 12.29 -10.84
C ASP A 456 47.13 13.67 -10.35
N PRO A 457 47.09 13.95 -9.03
CA PRO A 457 47.61 15.20 -8.50
C PRO A 457 49.10 15.37 -8.84
N PRO A 458 49.56 16.56 -9.26
CA PRO A 458 50.88 16.75 -9.86
C PRO A 458 52.03 16.57 -8.87
N ASN A 459 51.73 16.63 -7.56
CA ASN A 459 52.68 16.44 -6.47
C ASN A 459 52.50 15.09 -5.76
N ALA A 460 51.78 14.14 -6.38
CA ALA A 460 51.65 12.80 -5.85
C ALA A 460 53.02 12.10 -5.86
N ASN A 461 53.40 11.50 -4.74
CA ASN A 461 54.57 10.63 -4.64
C ASN A 461 54.31 9.26 -5.29
N TYR A 462 53.07 8.81 -5.25
CA TYR A 462 52.55 7.59 -5.90
C TYR A 462 51.02 7.55 -5.75
N VAL A 463 50.38 6.71 -6.56
CA VAL A 463 48.93 6.51 -6.59
C VAL A 463 48.60 5.05 -6.27
N LEU A 464 47.48 4.82 -5.60
CA LEU A 464 46.90 3.50 -5.39
C LEU A 464 45.58 3.37 -6.16
N GLN A 465 45.49 2.32 -6.98
CA GLN A 465 44.27 1.90 -7.68
C GLN A 465 44.24 0.36 -7.72
N TYR A 466 43.08 -0.28 -7.60
CA TYR A 466 42.99 -1.76 -7.51
C TYR A 466 43.88 -2.36 -6.40
N GLY A 467 44.14 -1.59 -5.33
CA GLY A 467 45.05 -1.97 -4.25
C GLY A 467 46.52 -2.10 -4.67
N GLN A 468 46.86 -1.75 -5.91
CA GLN A 468 48.21 -1.74 -6.46
C GLN A 468 48.76 -0.32 -6.47
N ARG A 469 50.09 -0.22 -6.38
CA ARG A 469 50.81 1.05 -6.40
C ARG A 469 51.31 1.34 -7.81
N TYR A 470 51.03 2.55 -8.27
CA TYR A 470 51.47 3.09 -9.55
C TYR A 470 52.27 4.38 -9.33
N ASP A 471 53.17 4.65 -10.27
CA ASP A 471 53.74 6.00 -10.41
C ASP A 471 52.63 6.92 -10.95
N PRO A 472 52.57 8.19 -10.52
CA PRO A 472 51.57 9.12 -11.02
C PRO A 472 51.69 9.26 -12.53
N GLU A 473 50.56 9.29 -13.22
CA GLU A 473 50.52 9.57 -14.64
C GLU A 473 51.24 10.92 -14.90
N GLU A 474 52.23 10.92 -15.78
CA GLU A 474 52.77 12.19 -16.28
C GLU A 474 51.61 12.92 -16.93
N ALA A 475 51.44 14.20 -16.61
CA ALA A 475 50.44 15.03 -17.27
C ALA A 475 50.84 15.14 -18.74
N ASP A 476 50.47 14.14 -19.54
CA ASP A 476 50.60 14.15 -20.98
C ASP A 476 49.86 15.40 -21.43
N GLY A 477 50.62 16.42 -21.81
CA GLY A 477 50.13 17.78 -21.99
C GLY A 477 48.82 17.74 -22.76
N ILE A 478 47.72 18.05 -22.06
CA ILE A 478 46.38 18.17 -22.62
C ILE A 478 46.39 19.40 -23.53
N ASN A 479 47.02 19.26 -24.69
CA ASN A 479 47.20 20.31 -25.69
C ASN A 479 46.38 19.99 -26.95
N SER A 480 45.25 19.28 -26.82
CA SER A 480 44.40 18.98 -27.99
C SER A 480 42.91 18.79 -27.71
N TRP A 481 42.33 19.47 -26.69
CA TRP A 481 40.86 19.58 -26.56
C TRP A 481 40.30 20.90 -27.08
N THR A 482 41.07 21.64 -27.87
CA THR A 482 40.57 22.71 -28.75
C THR A 482 40.49 22.20 -30.18
N ASP A 483 39.66 21.19 -30.43
CA ASP A 483 39.07 21.05 -31.76
C ASP A 483 38.00 22.15 -31.84
N GLU A 484 38.41 23.34 -32.28
CA GLU A 484 37.45 24.30 -32.84
C GLU A 484 36.72 23.57 -33.98
N PRO A 485 35.37 23.51 -33.98
CA PRO A 485 34.66 22.97 -35.11
C PRO A 485 35.00 23.83 -36.33
N GLU A 486 35.62 23.22 -37.36
CA GLU A 486 35.74 23.84 -38.68
C GLU A 486 34.35 24.26 -39.13
N LEU A 487 34.09 25.57 -39.11
CA LEU A 487 32.97 26.18 -39.80
C LEU A 487 33.18 25.92 -41.29
N SER A 488 32.59 24.83 -41.79
CA SER A 488 32.47 24.60 -43.22
C SER A 488 31.56 25.70 -43.79
N ASP A 489 32.14 26.56 -44.63
CA ASP A 489 31.41 27.50 -45.47
C ASP A 489 30.31 26.76 -46.26
N VAL A 490 29.06 27.15 -46.03
CA VAL A 490 27.93 26.81 -46.89
C VAL A 490 27.65 28.04 -47.75
N GLU A 491 27.83 27.89 -49.06
CA GLU A 491 27.44 28.85 -50.11
C GLU A 491 25.93 29.17 -50.13
#